data_AF-A0A6I9LTT4-F1
#
_entry.id   AF-A0A6I9LTT4-F1
#
_cell.length_a   1.000
_cell.length_b   1.000
_cell.length_c   1.000
_cell.angle_alpha   90.00
_cell.angle_beta   90.00
_cell.angle_gamma   90.00
#
_symmetry.space_group_name_H-M   'P 1'
#
loop_
_entity.id
_entity.type
_entity.pdbx_description
1 polymer ?
#
loop_
_entity_poly.entity_id
_entity_poly.type
_entity_poly.pdbx_seq_one_letter_code
_entity_poly.pdbx_strand_id
1 'polypeptide(L)'
;MAAQNLYGPGVRMGNWNEDVYLEEERMRDFLDKREKGELLIQRNRRLKKNILRPMELSVTEDGFAHYGDKVILVNPDHPRGEEAGLFQEGDLSLCMSPDEVKAQISDELEVPCGVSAVRTTTPTGRNTFTILRDSTNSDAVDPVLRYGQNFCLGIPAGLECKTHRHLFLRTYFGKEVEVAAHTHLDSHRVEKPKNHWMLVTGNPRNKSTTMLDVPKPPSDDTRAVEQVMGINT
;
A
#
# COMPACT_ATOMS: atom_id res chain seq x y z
N MET A 1 -30.04 41.63 5.42
CA MET A 1 -28.67 41.76 5.97
C MET A 1 -28.72 41.14 7.36
N ALA A 2 -28.33 39.86 7.48
CA ALA A 2 -28.46 39.14 8.75
C ALA A 2 -27.47 39.74 9.76
N ALA A 3 -27.96 40.09 10.95
CA ALA A 3 -27.13 40.61 12.03
C ALA A 3 -26.09 39.56 12.40
N GLN A 4 -24.81 39.87 12.21
CA GLN A 4 -23.72 39.09 12.80
C GLN A 4 -23.80 39.26 14.32
N ASN A 5 -23.74 38.15 15.06
CA ASN A 5 -23.66 38.20 16.52
C ASN A 5 -22.34 38.89 16.91
N LEU A 6 -22.40 40.18 17.26
CA LEU A 6 -21.26 40.96 17.73
C LEU A 6 -20.76 40.52 19.11
N TYR A 7 -21.60 39.80 19.86
CA TYR A 7 -21.35 39.35 21.22
C TYR A 7 -21.53 37.83 21.30
N GLY A 8 -20.64 37.16 22.05
CA GLY A 8 -20.76 35.72 22.31
C GLY A 8 -21.84 35.39 23.34
N PRO A 9 -22.24 34.11 23.46
CA PRO A 9 -23.35 33.66 24.32
C PRO A 9 -23.17 33.99 25.81
N GLY A 10 -21.94 34.26 26.27
CA GLY A 10 -21.67 34.74 27.63
C GLY A 10 -22.20 36.14 27.94
N VAL A 11 -22.51 36.95 26.91
CA VAL A 11 -23.18 38.24 27.06
C VAL A 11 -24.65 38.04 26.70
N ARG A 12 -25.55 38.28 27.65
CA ARG A 12 -27.01 38.07 27.50
C ARG A 12 -27.68 39.11 26.60
N MET A 13 -27.20 39.23 25.36
CA MET A 13 -27.67 40.17 24.35
C MET A 13 -28.04 39.41 23.07
N GLY A 14 -29.13 39.80 22.43
CA GLY A 14 -29.63 39.12 21.24
C GLY A 14 -30.09 37.69 21.54
N ASN A 15 -29.72 36.73 20.69
CA ASN A 15 -30.19 35.33 20.75
C ASN A 15 -29.40 34.44 21.72
N TRP A 16 -28.83 35.03 22.76
CA TRP A 16 -27.90 34.37 23.69
C TRP A 16 -28.44 33.07 24.26
N ASN A 17 -29.76 33.00 24.54
CA ASN A 17 -30.37 31.82 25.15
C ASN A 17 -30.40 30.65 24.16
N GLU A 18 -30.85 30.85 22.93
CA GLU A 18 -30.82 29.80 21.91
C GLU A 18 -29.39 29.36 21.59
N ASP A 19 -28.44 30.31 21.53
CA ASP A 19 -27.02 30.00 21.32
C ASP A 19 -26.47 29.10 22.45
N VAL A 20 -26.78 29.39 23.72
CA VAL A 20 -26.39 28.53 24.86
C VAL A 20 -27.03 27.15 24.77
N TYR A 21 -28.33 27.06 24.49
CA TYR A 21 -29.02 25.77 24.35
C TYR A 21 -28.44 24.92 23.21
N LEU A 22 -28.14 25.53 22.06
CA LEU A 22 -27.50 24.86 20.93
C LEU A 22 -26.09 24.36 21.28
N GLU A 23 -25.31 25.13 22.03
CA GLU A 23 -23.99 24.69 22.50
C GLU A 23 -24.07 23.51 23.46
N GLU A 24 -25.04 23.51 24.38
CA GLU A 24 -25.29 22.40 25.30
C GLU A 24 -25.73 21.12 24.58
N GLU A 25 -26.64 21.22 23.61
CA GLU A 25 -27.09 20.08 22.82
C GLU A 25 -25.94 19.51 21.97
N ARG A 26 -25.16 20.39 21.32
CA ARG A 26 -23.96 20.01 20.58
C ARG A 26 -22.94 19.30 21.47
N MET A 27 -22.75 19.77 22.70
CA MET A 27 -21.85 19.14 23.67
C MET A 27 -22.37 17.75 24.08
N ARG A 28 -23.67 17.62 24.31
CA ARG A 28 -24.30 16.34 24.68
C ARG A 28 -24.16 15.30 23.58
N ASP A 29 -24.50 15.65 22.34
CA ASP A 29 -24.32 14.76 21.18
C ASP A 29 -22.84 14.36 20.99
N PHE A 30 -21.92 15.31 21.22
CA PHE A 30 -20.50 15.01 21.19
C PHE A 30 -20.08 14.00 22.28
N LEU A 31 -20.55 14.17 23.52
CA LEU A 31 -20.23 13.27 24.62
C LEU A 31 -20.81 11.87 24.39
N ASP A 32 -22.05 11.78 23.91
CA ASP A 32 -22.71 10.51 23.59
C ASP A 32 -21.96 9.77 22.47
N LYS A 33 -21.58 10.48 21.38
CA LYS A 33 -20.77 9.91 20.30
C LYS A 33 -19.37 9.50 20.76
N ARG A 34 -18.79 10.25 21.69
CA ARG A 34 -17.48 9.92 22.28
C ARG A 34 -17.53 8.63 23.09
N GLU A 35 -18.59 8.45 23.89
CA GLU A 35 -18.80 7.24 24.70
C GLU A 35 -19.06 6.01 23.82
N LYS A 36 -19.87 6.16 22.78
CA LYS A 36 -20.12 5.10 21.78
C LYS A 36 -18.92 4.79 20.88
N GLY A 37 -17.92 5.67 20.83
CA GLY A 37 -16.77 5.50 19.96
C GLY A 37 -17.05 5.82 18.49
N GLU A 38 -18.06 6.65 18.22
CA GLU A 38 -18.54 6.99 16.87
C GLU A 38 -17.91 8.27 16.31
N LEU A 39 -17.07 8.96 17.09
CA LEU A 39 -16.36 10.14 16.59
C LEU A 39 -15.46 9.74 15.41
N LEU A 40 -15.45 10.59 14.38
CA LEU A 40 -14.62 10.39 13.18
C LEU A 40 -13.15 10.13 13.53
N ILE A 41 -12.61 10.83 14.54
CA ILE A 41 -11.23 10.62 14.98
C ILE A 41 -11.01 9.26 15.65
N GLN A 42 -11.99 8.74 16.38
CA GLN A 42 -11.91 7.41 17.00
C GLN A 42 -11.98 6.33 15.92
N ARG A 43 -12.92 6.43 14.97
CA ARG A 43 -13.04 5.53 13.83
C ARG A 43 -11.77 5.51 12.96
N ASN A 44 -11.27 6.68 12.57
CA ASN A 44 -10.03 6.80 11.80
C ASN A 44 -8.82 6.19 12.52
N ARG A 45 -8.70 6.37 13.84
CA ARG A 45 -7.62 5.74 14.63
C ARG A 45 -7.73 4.22 14.62
N ARG A 46 -8.94 3.66 14.75
CA ARG A 46 -9.17 2.19 14.66
C ARG A 46 -8.78 1.66 13.29
N LEU A 47 -9.27 2.29 12.22
CA LEU A 47 -8.96 1.88 10.86
C LEU A 47 -7.47 1.96 10.55
N LYS A 48 -6.84 3.09 10.90
CA LYS A 48 -5.39 3.29 10.71
C LYS A 48 -4.58 2.24 11.47
N LYS A 49 -4.98 1.88 12.69
CA LYS A 49 -4.35 0.82 13.47
C LYS A 49 -4.46 -0.55 12.78
N ASN A 50 -5.59 -0.85 12.15
CA ASN A 50 -5.80 -2.12 11.44
C ASN A 50 -5.01 -2.20 10.13
N ILE A 51 -5.03 -1.14 9.31
CA ILE A 51 -4.38 -1.11 7.99
C ILE A 51 -2.86 -1.00 8.12
N LEU A 52 -2.37 -0.17 9.06
CA LEU A 52 -0.93 0.02 9.30
C LEU A 52 -0.39 -0.93 10.37
N ARG A 53 -1.12 -2.00 10.69
CA ARG A 53 -0.58 -3.04 11.58
C ARG A 53 0.72 -3.58 10.97
N PRO A 54 1.83 -3.65 11.74
CA PRO A 54 3.03 -4.34 11.28
C PRO A 54 2.71 -5.78 10.92
N MET A 55 3.29 -6.27 9.82
CA MET A 55 3.10 -7.63 9.34
C MET A 55 4.43 -8.34 9.24
N GLU A 56 4.41 -9.64 9.50
CA GLU A 56 5.55 -10.52 9.25
C GLU A 56 5.41 -11.15 7.87
N LEU A 57 6.50 -11.11 7.09
CA LEU A 57 6.58 -11.72 5.78
C LEU A 57 6.99 -13.19 5.90
N SER A 58 6.57 -14.00 4.92
CA SER A 58 7.05 -15.37 4.82
C SER A 58 8.53 -15.38 4.46
N VAL A 59 9.28 -16.28 5.07
CA VAL A 59 10.69 -16.52 4.77
C VAL A 59 10.76 -17.75 3.89
N THR A 60 11.45 -17.60 2.76
CA THR A 60 11.68 -18.67 1.80
C THR A 60 13.02 -19.34 2.09
N GLU A 61 13.05 -20.66 2.26
CA GLU A 61 14.29 -21.41 2.57
C GLU A 61 15.04 -21.89 1.32
N ASP A 62 14.31 -22.16 0.24
CA ASP A 62 14.82 -22.73 -1.02
C ASP A 62 15.12 -21.69 -2.12
N GLY A 63 14.79 -20.42 -1.85
CA GLY A 63 14.94 -19.31 -2.79
C GLY A 63 13.81 -19.12 -3.79
N PHE A 64 12.71 -19.88 -3.72
CA PHE A 64 11.56 -19.75 -4.63
C PHE A 64 10.29 -19.22 -3.96
N ALA A 65 9.51 -18.41 -4.68
CA ALA A 65 8.22 -17.95 -4.16
C ALA A 65 7.20 -19.10 -4.16
N HIS A 66 6.46 -19.27 -3.05
CA HIS A 66 5.42 -20.29 -2.95
C HIS A 66 4.02 -19.70 -2.85
N TYR A 67 3.04 -20.50 -3.25
CA TYR A 67 1.64 -20.20 -2.97
C TYR A 67 1.38 -20.25 -1.46
N GLY A 68 0.76 -19.20 -0.92
CA GLY A 68 0.55 -18.99 0.51
C GLY A 68 1.56 -18.03 1.14
N ASP A 69 2.64 -17.67 0.43
CA ASP A 69 3.64 -16.76 0.96
C ASP A 69 3.13 -15.33 1.09
N LYS A 70 3.51 -14.69 2.21
CA LYS A 70 3.29 -13.27 2.47
C LYS A 70 4.48 -12.47 1.95
N VAL A 71 4.23 -11.66 0.94
CA VAL A 71 5.23 -10.89 0.20
C VAL A 71 4.83 -9.43 0.09
N ILE A 72 5.79 -8.57 -0.19
CA ILE A 72 5.55 -7.20 -0.68
C ILE A 72 5.95 -7.11 -2.16
N LEU A 73 5.21 -6.32 -2.95
CA LEU A 73 5.60 -6.02 -4.34
C LEU A 73 6.31 -4.68 -4.37
N VAL A 74 7.54 -4.67 -4.87
CA VAL A 74 8.39 -3.47 -4.91
C VAL A 74 8.84 -3.18 -6.34
N ASN A 75 8.64 -1.94 -6.77
CA ASN A 75 9.24 -1.36 -7.96
C ASN A 75 10.53 -0.63 -7.51
N PRO A 76 11.72 -1.17 -7.84
CA PRO A 76 12.99 -0.58 -7.41
C PRO A 76 13.23 0.77 -8.09
N ASP A 77 14.00 1.63 -7.44
CA ASP A 77 14.38 2.90 -8.05
C ASP A 77 15.25 2.68 -9.30
N HIS A 78 15.05 3.54 -10.30
CA HIS A 78 15.77 3.48 -11.56
C HIS A 78 16.45 4.82 -11.85
N PRO A 79 17.73 4.82 -12.28
CA PRO A 79 18.46 6.05 -12.55
C PRO A 79 17.72 6.85 -13.63
N ARG A 80 17.55 8.16 -13.37
CA ARG A 80 16.78 9.07 -14.23
C ARG A 80 17.36 9.11 -15.65
N GLY A 81 16.70 8.45 -16.59
CA GLY A 81 16.80 8.75 -18.01
C GLY A 81 15.77 9.82 -18.37
N GLU A 82 16.25 11.04 -18.68
CA GLU A 82 15.66 12.14 -19.50
C GLU A 82 14.15 12.50 -19.44
N GLU A 83 13.32 11.88 -18.61
CA GLU A 83 11.90 12.22 -18.49
C GLU A 83 11.70 13.29 -17.41
N ALA A 84 11.31 14.48 -17.86
CA ALA A 84 11.00 15.62 -17.03
C ALA A 84 9.77 15.34 -16.13
N GLY A 85 9.92 15.53 -14.81
CA GLY A 85 8.82 15.84 -13.91
C GLY A 85 8.67 14.95 -12.68
N LEU A 86 8.86 15.56 -11.50
CA LEU A 86 8.18 15.27 -10.21
C LEU A 86 8.29 13.89 -9.53
N PHE A 87 8.96 12.88 -10.09
CA PHE A 87 9.18 11.62 -9.38
C PHE A 87 10.29 11.78 -8.32
N GLN A 88 9.92 11.70 -7.03
CA GLN A 88 10.87 11.61 -5.91
C GLN A 88 11.65 10.27 -6.02
N GLU A 89 12.90 10.24 -5.58
CA GLU A 89 13.78 9.06 -5.61
C GLU A 89 13.39 8.01 -4.54
N GLY A 90 13.69 6.74 -4.80
CA GLY A 90 13.48 5.61 -3.88
C GLY A 90 12.44 4.56 -4.30
N ASP A 91 12.56 3.37 -3.69
CA ASP A 91 11.73 2.20 -3.96
C ASP A 91 10.24 2.43 -3.65
N LEU A 92 9.37 1.91 -4.53
CA LEU A 92 7.92 2.02 -4.41
C LEU A 92 7.32 0.64 -4.13
N SER A 93 6.54 0.49 -3.06
CA SER A 93 5.74 -0.71 -2.83
C SER A 93 4.28 -0.53 -3.24
N LEU A 94 3.68 -1.60 -3.77
CA LEU A 94 2.25 -1.66 -4.03
C LEU A 94 1.48 -1.71 -2.71
N CYS A 95 0.38 -0.96 -2.61
CA CYS A 95 -0.45 -0.92 -1.41
C CYS A 95 -1.93 -0.70 -1.73
N MET A 96 -2.82 -1.18 -0.87
CA MET A 96 -4.26 -0.86 -0.99
C MET A 96 -4.53 0.59 -0.60
N SER A 97 -5.47 1.28 -1.22
CA SER A 97 -5.94 2.62 -0.83
C SER A 97 -7.46 2.60 -0.60
N PRO A 98 -7.93 2.56 0.66
CA PRO A 98 -9.35 2.70 0.96
C PRO A 98 -9.85 4.09 0.55
N ASP A 99 -11.12 4.18 0.14
CA ASP A 99 -11.78 5.47 -0.04
C ASP A 99 -11.94 6.16 1.33
N GLU A 100 -11.30 7.32 1.51
CA GLU A 100 -11.27 8.03 2.79
C GLU A 100 -12.66 8.47 3.24
N VAL A 101 -13.53 8.87 2.31
CA VAL A 101 -14.89 9.37 2.63
C VAL A 101 -15.75 8.21 3.11
N LYS A 102 -15.67 7.06 2.45
CA LYS A 102 -16.47 5.88 2.83
C LYS A 102 -15.92 5.20 4.07
N ALA A 103 -14.60 5.16 4.23
CA ALA A 103 -13.91 4.69 5.42
C ALA A 103 -14.27 5.47 6.70
N GLN A 104 -14.77 6.70 6.57
CA GLN A 104 -15.28 7.50 7.69
C GLN A 104 -16.72 7.13 8.09
N ILE A 105 -17.48 6.57 7.15
CA ILE A 105 -18.92 6.28 7.31
C ILE A 105 -19.14 4.85 7.82
N SER A 106 -18.34 3.88 7.37
CA SER A 106 -18.42 2.47 7.79
C SER A 106 -17.19 2.01 8.59
N ASP A 107 -17.39 1.12 9.56
CA ASP A 107 -16.29 0.41 10.24
C ASP A 107 -15.72 -0.74 9.37
N GLU A 108 -16.43 -1.14 8.31
CA GLU A 108 -15.99 -2.13 7.32
C GLU A 108 -15.29 -1.46 6.12
N LEU A 109 -14.25 -2.13 5.59
CA LEU A 109 -13.56 -1.71 4.37
C LEU A 109 -14.45 -2.02 3.16
N GLU A 110 -14.74 -0.99 2.35
CA GLU A 110 -15.49 -1.21 1.11
C GLU A 110 -14.68 -2.06 0.13
N VAL A 111 -15.36 -3.04 -0.47
CA VAL A 111 -14.85 -3.83 -1.60
C VAL A 111 -15.61 -3.38 -2.85
N PRO A 112 -14.93 -3.08 -3.97
CA PRO A 112 -13.49 -3.15 -4.20
C PRO A 112 -12.70 -1.96 -3.60
N CYS A 113 -11.47 -2.24 -3.17
CA CYS A 113 -10.54 -1.22 -2.68
C CYS A 113 -9.55 -0.84 -3.79
N GLY A 114 -9.17 0.44 -3.87
CA GLY A 114 -8.16 0.90 -4.82
C GLY A 114 -6.78 0.32 -4.50
N VAL A 115 -5.88 0.37 -5.48
CA VAL A 115 -4.45 0.09 -5.26
C VAL A 115 -3.63 1.28 -5.73
N SER A 116 -2.60 1.63 -4.96
CA SER A 116 -1.67 2.70 -5.24
C SER A 116 -0.24 2.26 -4.90
N ALA A 117 0.75 3.07 -5.22
CA ALA A 117 2.14 2.83 -4.88
C ALA A 117 2.61 3.82 -3.79
N VAL A 118 3.34 3.32 -2.79
CA VAL A 118 3.83 4.09 -1.64
C VAL A 118 5.33 3.87 -1.45
N ARG A 119 6.02 4.90 -0.97
CA ARG A 119 7.47 4.87 -0.68
C ARG A 119 7.73 4.23 0.67
N THR A 120 7.54 2.93 0.76
CA THR A 120 7.93 2.18 1.95
C THR A 120 8.24 0.74 1.59
N THR A 121 9.29 0.20 2.19
CA THR A 121 9.62 -1.23 2.17
C THR A 121 9.23 -1.92 3.47
N THR A 122 8.64 -1.19 4.43
CA THR A 122 8.19 -1.77 5.71
C THR A 122 6.91 -2.57 5.52
N PRO A 123 6.85 -3.83 6.00
CA PRO A 123 5.68 -4.68 5.84
C PRO A 123 4.56 -4.25 6.80
N THR A 124 3.41 -3.91 6.22
CA THR A 124 2.17 -3.51 6.91
C THR A 124 0.97 -4.26 6.32
N GLY A 125 -0.16 -4.23 7.01
CA GLY A 125 -1.42 -4.78 6.49
C GLY A 125 -1.85 -4.20 5.12
N ARG A 126 -1.38 -2.99 4.79
CA ARG A 126 -1.70 -2.26 3.55
C ARG A 126 -0.93 -2.74 2.32
N ASN A 127 0.31 -3.17 2.48
CA ASN A 127 1.25 -3.48 1.39
C ASN A 127 1.75 -4.93 1.40
N THR A 128 1.26 -5.76 2.32
CA THR A 128 1.53 -7.20 2.35
C THR A 128 0.46 -7.95 1.58
N PHE A 129 0.88 -8.79 0.65
CA PHE A 129 0.02 -9.64 -0.17
C PHE A 129 0.34 -11.11 0.07
N THR A 130 -0.66 -11.96 -0.02
CA THR A 130 -0.54 -13.42 0.00
C THR A 130 -0.69 -13.91 -1.44
N ILE A 131 0.23 -14.74 -1.90
CA ILE A 131 0.18 -15.35 -3.22
C ILE A 131 -0.87 -16.47 -3.19
N LEU A 132 -1.95 -16.32 -3.96
CA LEU A 132 -3.06 -17.26 -4.03
C LEU A 132 -3.07 -17.99 -5.37
N ARG A 133 -3.52 -19.25 -5.34
CA ARG A 133 -3.80 -20.02 -6.54
C ARG A 133 -5.13 -19.60 -7.15
N ASP A 134 -5.19 -19.67 -8.48
CA ASP A 134 -6.47 -19.67 -9.19
C ASP A 134 -7.15 -21.03 -8.96
N SER A 135 -8.36 -21.02 -8.41
CA SER A 135 -9.13 -22.22 -8.05
C SER A 135 -9.54 -23.07 -9.28
N THR A 136 -9.31 -22.57 -10.49
CA THR A 136 -9.68 -23.24 -11.74
C THR A 136 -8.71 -24.35 -12.18
N ASN A 137 -7.49 -24.41 -11.61
CA ASN A 137 -6.48 -25.43 -11.95
C ASN A 137 -6.17 -26.32 -10.72
N SER A 138 -7.02 -27.31 -10.47
CA SER A 138 -6.97 -28.14 -9.25
C SER A 138 -5.99 -29.33 -9.30
N ASP A 139 -4.90 -29.30 -10.08
CA ASP A 139 -4.08 -30.51 -10.32
C ASP A 139 -2.55 -30.32 -10.20
N ALA A 140 -2.06 -29.21 -9.65
CA ALA A 140 -0.62 -29.03 -9.42
C ALA A 140 -0.26 -29.22 -7.93
N VAL A 141 0.44 -30.34 -7.64
CA VAL A 141 1.01 -30.69 -6.32
C VAL A 141 2.17 -29.76 -5.92
N ASP A 142 2.76 -29.04 -6.87
CA ASP A 142 3.95 -28.23 -6.63
C ASP A 142 3.62 -26.88 -5.96
N PRO A 143 4.12 -26.60 -4.73
CA PRO A 143 3.89 -25.36 -4.00
C PRO A 143 4.57 -24.14 -4.61
N VAL A 144 5.53 -24.32 -5.54
CA VAL A 144 6.33 -23.23 -6.12
C VAL A 144 5.58 -22.49 -7.22
N LEU A 145 5.65 -21.16 -7.18
CA LEU A 145 5.16 -20.27 -8.23
C LEU A 145 6.16 -20.23 -9.41
N ARG A 146 5.69 -20.59 -10.61
CA ARG A 146 6.50 -20.62 -11.83
C ARG A 146 6.06 -19.55 -12.82
N TYR A 147 7.01 -19.10 -13.66
CA TYR A 147 6.69 -18.18 -14.76
C TYR A 147 5.66 -18.77 -15.73
N GLY A 148 4.76 -17.93 -16.21
CA GLY A 148 3.66 -18.33 -17.10
C GLY A 148 2.43 -18.92 -16.40
N GLN A 149 2.47 -19.10 -15.07
CA GLN A 149 1.31 -19.54 -14.29
C GLN A 149 0.44 -18.34 -13.87
N ASN A 150 -0.87 -18.56 -13.87
CA ASN A 150 -1.83 -17.61 -13.33
C ASN A 150 -1.83 -17.69 -11.80
N PHE A 151 -1.81 -16.54 -11.14
CA PHE A 151 -1.92 -16.41 -9.70
C PHE A 151 -2.73 -15.16 -9.34
N CYS A 152 -3.22 -15.11 -8.10
CA CYS A 152 -3.90 -13.96 -7.55
C CYS A 152 -3.11 -13.41 -6.34
N LEU A 153 -3.20 -12.12 -6.10
CA LEU A 153 -2.67 -11.50 -4.88
C LEU A 153 -3.84 -11.16 -3.96
N GLY A 154 -3.88 -11.80 -2.80
CA GLY A 154 -4.89 -11.53 -1.77
C GLY A 154 -4.30 -10.73 -0.63
N ILE A 155 -5.05 -9.83 -0.03
CA ILE A 155 -4.57 -9.10 1.14
C ILE A 155 -5.01 -9.86 2.40
N PRO A 156 -4.08 -10.25 3.31
CA PRO A 156 -4.40 -10.99 4.53
C PRO A 156 -5.15 -10.16 5.59
N ALA A 157 -5.62 -8.96 5.26
CA ALA A 157 -6.22 -8.02 6.21
C ALA A 157 -7.70 -8.30 6.48
N GLY A 158 -8.06 -9.43 7.09
CA GLY A 158 -9.39 -9.64 7.69
C GLY A 158 -10.61 -9.53 6.77
N LEU A 159 -10.42 -9.18 5.50
CA LEU A 159 -11.41 -9.31 4.46
C LEU A 159 -11.31 -10.73 3.95
N GLU A 160 -12.34 -11.51 4.23
CA GLU A 160 -12.77 -12.55 3.31
C GLU A 160 -12.90 -11.89 1.94
N CYS A 161 -11.84 -12.00 1.14
CA CYS A 161 -11.71 -11.29 -0.12
C CYS A 161 -12.73 -11.88 -1.10
N LYS A 162 -13.94 -11.32 -1.12
CA LYS A 162 -14.91 -11.50 -2.20
C LYS A 162 -14.25 -10.98 -3.46
N THR A 163 -13.69 -11.88 -4.26
CA THR A 163 -13.03 -11.58 -5.53
C THR A 163 -14.02 -10.92 -6.49
N HIS A 164 -14.01 -9.59 -6.58
CA HIS A 164 -14.89 -8.88 -7.49
C HIS A 164 -14.12 -8.51 -8.77
N ARG A 165 -14.42 -9.25 -9.84
CA ARG A 165 -13.99 -8.92 -11.21
C ARG A 165 -14.75 -7.67 -11.67
N HIS A 166 -14.01 -6.74 -12.26
CA HIS A 166 -14.47 -5.44 -12.80
C HIS A 166 -14.86 -4.39 -11.75
N LEU A 167 -14.16 -3.24 -11.76
CA LEU A 167 -14.69 -1.88 -11.97
C LEU A 167 -13.58 -0.81 -11.78
N PHE A 168 -13.65 0.25 -12.59
CA PHE A 168 -12.71 1.40 -12.63
C PHE A 168 -12.96 2.38 -11.47
N LEU A 169 -11.89 3.06 -11.00
CA LEU A 169 -11.96 4.06 -9.93
C LEU A 169 -11.40 5.43 -10.39
N ARG A 170 -12.00 6.50 -9.87
CA ARG A 170 -11.58 7.91 -10.03
C ARG A 170 -11.23 8.43 -8.62
N THR A 171 -10.04 8.95 -8.38
CA THR A 171 -9.62 9.41 -7.04
C THR A 171 -9.24 10.90 -7.01
N TYR A 172 -9.42 11.54 -5.84
CA TYR A 172 -9.27 12.99 -5.60
C TYR A 172 -8.18 13.35 -4.54
N PHE A 173 -7.34 12.40 -4.11
CA PHE A 173 -6.47 12.56 -2.92
C PHE A 173 -4.97 12.74 -3.24
N GLY A 174 -4.53 13.98 -3.44
CA GLY A 174 -3.11 14.38 -3.25
C GLY A 174 -2.04 13.62 -4.07
N LYS A 175 -0.77 13.65 -3.61
CA LYS A 175 0.37 12.96 -4.27
C LYS A 175 0.30 11.44 -4.05
N GLU A 176 -0.68 10.81 -4.68
CA GLU A 176 -0.76 9.36 -4.85
C GLU A 176 -0.61 9.03 -6.34
N VAL A 177 0.05 7.90 -6.66
CA VAL A 177 0.25 7.48 -8.05
C VAL A 177 -0.80 6.43 -8.37
N GLU A 178 -1.58 6.67 -9.43
CA GLU A 178 -2.46 5.68 -10.02
C GLU A 178 -1.63 4.49 -10.52
N VAL A 179 -1.95 3.28 -10.06
CA VAL A 179 -1.35 2.07 -10.60
C VAL A 179 -2.16 1.65 -11.82
N ALA A 180 -1.86 2.27 -12.96
CA ALA A 180 -2.34 1.84 -14.26
C ALA A 180 -1.39 0.77 -14.81
N ALA A 181 -1.95 -0.33 -15.35
CA ALA A 181 -1.16 -1.30 -16.09
C ALA A 181 -0.76 -0.69 -17.44
N HIS A 182 0.43 -0.11 -17.51
CA HIS A 182 0.98 0.46 -18.73
C HIS A 182 2.33 -0.17 -19.04
N THR A 183 2.48 -0.69 -20.26
CA THR A 183 3.76 -1.19 -20.75
C THR A 183 4.54 -0.03 -21.34
N HIS A 184 5.48 0.53 -20.57
CA HIS A 184 6.37 1.55 -21.08
C HIS A 184 7.44 0.90 -21.97
N LEU A 185 7.51 1.31 -23.23
CA LEU A 185 8.51 0.83 -24.19
C LEU A 185 9.47 1.96 -24.57
N ASP A 186 10.72 1.63 -24.85
CA ASP A 186 11.69 2.54 -25.45
C ASP A 186 11.50 2.66 -26.98
N SER A 187 12.35 3.44 -27.65
CA SER A 187 12.33 3.61 -29.11
C SER A 187 12.55 2.30 -29.88
N HIS A 188 13.11 1.28 -29.24
CA HIS A 188 13.39 -0.05 -29.80
C HIS A 188 12.34 -1.09 -29.39
N ARG A 189 11.23 -0.68 -28.77
CA ARG A 189 10.16 -1.55 -28.26
C ARG A 189 10.60 -2.50 -27.15
N VAL A 190 11.69 -2.17 -26.44
CA VAL A 190 12.14 -2.88 -25.25
C VAL A 190 11.42 -2.30 -24.03
N GLU A 191 11.05 -3.16 -23.08
CA GLU A 191 10.41 -2.72 -21.84
C GLU A 191 11.33 -1.83 -21.02
N LYS A 192 10.80 -0.68 -20.58
CA LYS A 192 11.52 0.22 -19.70
C LYS A 192 11.64 -0.37 -18.30
N PRO A 193 12.68 0.02 -17.53
CA PRO A 193 12.86 -0.41 -16.14
C PRO A 193 11.60 -0.23 -15.27
N LYS A 194 10.83 0.85 -15.46
CA LYS A 194 9.58 1.15 -14.75
C LYS A 194 8.52 0.02 -14.74
N ASN A 195 8.58 -0.91 -15.69
CA ASN A 195 7.67 -2.06 -15.77
C ASN A 195 8.09 -3.22 -14.84
N HIS A 196 9.29 -3.18 -14.25
CA HIS A 196 9.83 -4.27 -13.46
C HIS A 196 9.38 -4.18 -12.00
N TRP A 197 8.76 -5.25 -11.52
CA TRP A 197 8.34 -5.39 -10.13
C TRP A 197 8.99 -6.62 -9.53
N MET A 198 9.36 -6.54 -8.26
CA MET A 198 10.00 -7.61 -7.50
C MET A 198 9.06 -8.09 -6.40
N LEU A 199 8.93 -9.42 -6.28
CA LEU A 199 8.37 -10.06 -5.09
C LEU A 199 9.45 -10.09 -4.02
N VAL A 200 9.18 -9.51 -2.86
CA VAL A 200 10.13 -9.45 -1.75
C VAL A 200 9.56 -10.22 -0.57
N THR A 201 10.34 -11.18 -0.09
CA THR A 201 10.06 -12.03 1.08
C THR A 201 10.82 -11.54 2.31
N GLY A 202 10.50 -12.13 3.47
CA GLY A 202 11.18 -11.85 4.73
C GLY A 202 12.62 -12.36 4.71
N ASN A 203 13.51 -11.63 5.39
CA ASN A 203 14.91 -12.06 5.52
C ASN A 203 15.02 -13.22 6.53
N PRO A 204 15.61 -14.38 6.16
CA PRO A 204 15.81 -15.49 7.09
C PRO A 204 16.74 -15.15 8.25
N ARG A 205 17.66 -14.20 8.06
CA ARG A 205 18.64 -13.79 9.08
C ARG A 205 18.05 -12.85 10.12
N ASN A 206 17.05 -12.06 9.74
CA ASN A 206 16.39 -11.13 10.64
C ASN A 206 14.92 -10.89 10.23
N LYS A 207 14.01 -11.32 11.11
CA LYS A 207 12.55 -11.24 10.95
C LYS A 207 12.02 -9.81 10.79
N SER A 208 12.76 -8.79 11.23
CA SER A 208 12.35 -7.39 11.08
C SER A 208 12.78 -6.75 9.76
N THR A 209 13.51 -7.46 8.91
CA THR A 209 14.09 -6.97 7.65
C THR A 209 13.60 -7.79 6.47
N THR A 210 13.75 -7.24 5.28
CA THR A 210 13.33 -7.86 4.03
C THR A 210 14.53 -8.37 3.24
N MET A 211 14.29 -9.20 2.22
CA MET A 211 15.35 -9.64 1.32
C MET A 211 16.01 -8.50 0.53
N LEU A 212 15.43 -7.28 0.50
CA LEU A 212 16.08 -6.09 -0.07
C LEU A 212 17.26 -5.59 0.77
N ASP A 213 17.20 -5.80 2.09
CA ASP A 213 18.23 -5.34 3.03
C ASP A 213 19.46 -6.26 3.03
N VAL A 214 19.36 -7.43 2.37
CA VAL A 214 20.47 -8.38 2.25
C VAL A 214 21.44 -7.84 1.20
N PRO A 215 22.72 -7.62 1.55
CA PRO A 215 23.70 -7.14 0.59
C PRO A 215 23.78 -8.12 -0.57
N LYS A 216 23.70 -7.56 -1.79
CA LYS A 216 23.81 -8.33 -3.02
C LYS A 216 25.14 -9.10 -2.98
N PRO A 217 25.15 -10.41 -3.25
CA PRO A 217 26.41 -11.12 -3.40
C PRO A 217 27.25 -10.41 -4.48
N PRO A 218 28.59 -10.37 -4.33
CA PRO A 218 29.44 -9.83 -5.38
C PRO A 218 29.08 -10.54 -6.68
N SER A 219 28.75 -9.78 -7.73
CA SER A 219 28.57 -10.36 -9.05
C SER A 219 29.87 -11.05 -9.40
N ASP A 220 29.82 -12.36 -9.68
CA ASP A 220 30.90 -13.03 -10.40
C ASP A 220 30.90 -12.51 -11.84
N ASP A 221 31.34 -11.26 -12.01
CA ASP A 221 31.73 -10.70 -13.30
C ASP A 221 33.05 -11.38 -13.73
N THR A 222 32.95 -12.68 -13.99
CA THR A 222 34.04 -13.58 -14.43
C THR A 222 34.37 -13.33 -15.90
N ARG A 223 34.44 -12.07 -16.32
CA ARG A 223 34.92 -11.65 -17.65
C ARG A 223 35.79 -10.39 -17.64
N ALA A 224 36.11 -9.82 -16.47
CA ALA A 224 36.98 -8.64 -16.38
C ALA A 224 38.35 -8.90 -15.72
N VAL A 225 38.71 -10.16 -15.43
CA VAL A 225 40.00 -10.49 -14.78
C VAL A 225 41.01 -11.20 -15.72
N GLU A 226 40.59 -11.63 -16.92
CA GLU A 226 41.52 -12.25 -17.89
C GLU A 226 42.30 -11.26 -18.77
N GLN A 227 42.06 -9.94 -18.68
CA GLN A 227 42.84 -8.95 -19.43
C GLN A 227 44.01 -8.32 -18.66
N VAL A 228 44.25 -8.69 -17.40
CA VAL A 228 45.38 -8.14 -16.60
C VAL A 228 46.55 -9.12 -16.44
N MET A 229 46.39 -10.38 -16.87
CA MET A 229 47.42 -11.43 -16.72
C MET A 229 47.97 -11.97 -18.05
N GLY A 230 47.66 -11.31 -19.16
CA GLY A 230 48.11 -11.67 -20.50
C GLY A 230 49.46 -11.04 -20.91
N ILE A 231 50.55 -11.64 -20.44
CA ILE A 231 51.83 -11.86 -21.16
C ILE A 231 52.53 -10.62 -21.78
N ASN A 232 53.46 -10.02 -21.03
CA ASN A 232 54.63 -9.37 -21.63
C ASN A 232 55.61 -10.46 -22.05
N THR A 233 55.79 -10.67 -23.35
CA THR A 233 57.02 -11.24 -23.93
C THR A 233 57.30 -10.55 -25.25
#